data_AF-A0A376RHC2-F1
#
_entry.id   AF-A0A376RHC2-F1
#
_cell.length_a   1.000
_cell.length_b   1.000
_cell.length_c   1.000
_cell.angle_alpha   90.00
_cell.angle_beta   90.00
_cell.angle_gamma   90.00
#
_symmetry.space_group_name_H-M   'P 1'
#
loop_
_entity.id
_entity.type
_entity.pdbx_description
1 polymer ?
#
loop_
_entity_poly.entity_id
_entity_poly.type
_entity_poly.pdbx_seq_one_letter_code
_entity_poly.pdbx_strand_id
1 'polypeptide(L)'
;MPTQVASGQCVEVELFARYPLKKITAEKSTTAVKPGVLNGRYRVTFTNGNHITFVSHGETTLLSEKSKLKLQSHLDREEYVARVLDREAKSTPPEAAKAMTVAIRTFLQQNANREGDCLTIPDSSATQRVSASPATTGARTMTAWTQDLIYAGDPVHYHGSRATEGTLSWRQATAQAGQGERYDQILAFAYPDNSLSRWGAPRSTCQLLPKAKAWLAKKMPQWRRILQGETGYNEPDVFAVCRLVSGFPYTDRQQKRLFIRNFFTLQDRLDLTHEYLHLAFDGYPTGLDENYIETLTRQLLMD
;
A
#
# COMPACT_ATOMS: atom_id res chain seq x y z
N MET A 1 0.14 -31.71 -3.35
CA MET A 1 -0.70 -31.62 -2.13
C MET A 1 -1.28 -30.22 -2.11
N PRO A 2 -2.61 -30.01 -2.01
CA PRO A 2 -3.12 -28.68 -1.73
C PRO A 2 -2.59 -28.28 -0.35
N THR A 3 -1.80 -27.22 -0.29
CA THR A 3 -1.26 -26.71 0.98
C THR A 3 -2.45 -26.27 1.81
N GLN A 4 -2.64 -26.92 2.96
CA GLN A 4 -3.71 -26.60 3.90
C GLN A 4 -3.50 -25.14 4.35
N VAL A 5 -4.43 -24.26 4.02
CA VAL A 5 -4.38 -22.85 4.43
C VAL A 5 -4.50 -22.80 5.94
N ALA A 6 -3.52 -22.22 6.63
CA ALA A 6 -3.57 -22.09 8.08
C ALA A 6 -4.72 -21.16 8.52
N SER A 7 -5.36 -21.45 9.66
CA SER A 7 -6.44 -20.62 10.21
C SER A 7 -5.99 -19.17 10.38
N GLY A 8 -6.77 -18.21 9.86
CA GLY A 8 -6.43 -16.78 9.89
C GLY A 8 -5.62 -16.27 8.68
N GLN A 9 -5.32 -17.14 7.71
CA GLN A 9 -4.75 -16.78 6.40
C GLN A 9 -5.71 -17.06 5.23
N CYS A 10 -6.97 -17.41 5.49
CA CYS A 10 -7.95 -17.69 4.44
C CYS A 10 -8.53 -16.41 3.84
N VAL A 11 -8.64 -16.39 2.50
CA VAL A 11 -9.37 -15.38 1.72
C VAL A 11 -10.30 -16.08 0.74
N GLU A 12 -11.60 -15.86 0.88
CA GLU A 12 -12.60 -16.25 -0.09
C GLU A 12 -12.88 -15.11 -1.06
N VAL A 13 -12.73 -15.41 -2.35
CA VAL A 13 -12.90 -14.44 -3.43
C VAL A 13 -14.10 -14.83 -4.27
N GLU A 14 -15.07 -13.92 -4.37
CA GLU A 14 -16.12 -14.03 -5.39
C GLU A 14 -15.55 -13.53 -6.73
N LEU A 15 -15.05 -14.47 -7.54
CA LEU A 15 -14.45 -14.17 -8.84
C LEU A 15 -15.49 -13.60 -9.80
N PHE A 16 -15.12 -12.53 -10.51
CA PHE A 16 -15.98 -11.85 -11.47
C PHE A 16 -17.33 -11.37 -10.87
N ALA A 17 -17.35 -10.93 -9.62
CA ALA A 17 -18.58 -10.58 -8.89
C ALA A 17 -19.53 -9.61 -9.64
N ARG A 18 -18.98 -8.74 -10.50
CA ARG A 18 -19.76 -7.79 -11.33
C ARG A 18 -20.17 -8.31 -12.71
N TYR A 19 -19.73 -9.51 -13.11
CA TYR A 19 -19.91 -10.04 -14.47
C TYR A 19 -20.69 -11.36 -14.44
N PRO A 20 -21.99 -11.36 -14.80
CA PRO A 20 -22.80 -12.57 -14.76
C PRO A 20 -22.25 -13.66 -15.69
N LEU A 21 -22.06 -14.87 -15.14
CA LEU A 21 -21.54 -16.03 -15.86
C LEU A 21 -22.66 -16.75 -16.63
N LYS A 22 -22.41 -17.08 -17.91
CA LYS A 22 -23.33 -17.85 -18.76
C LYS A 22 -23.04 -19.34 -18.70
N LYS A 23 -21.77 -19.73 -18.86
CA LYS A 23 -21.31 -21.11 -18.76
C LYS A 23 -19.82 -21.18 -18.54
N ILE A 24 -19.35 -22.30 -18.01
CA ILE A 24 -17.93 -22.64 -17.91
C ILE A 24 -17.71 -23.96 -18.63
N THR A 25 -16.68 -24.05 -19.46
CA THR A 25 -16.27 -25.29 -20.13
C THR A 25 -14.82 -25.61 -19.79
N ALA A 26 -14.42 -26.89 -19.85
CA ALA A 26 -13.00 -27.19 -19.94
C ALA A 26 -12.43 -26.58 -21.24
N GLU A 27 -11.20 -26.09 -21.25
CA GLU A 27 -10.64 -25.28 -22.35
C GLU A 27 -10.74 -25.96 -23.73
N LYS A 28 -10.59 -27.30 -23.77
CA LYS A 28 -10.66 -28.11 -24.99
C LYS A 28 -12.03 -28.77 -25.22
N SER A 29 -13.06 -28.40 -24.44
CA SER A 29 -14.40 -28.98 -24.50
C SER A 29 -15.45 -27.92 -24.79
N THR A 30 -16.52 -28.33 -25.46
CA THR A 30 -17.73 -27.52 -25.69
C THR A 30 -18.78 -27.75 -24.61
N THR A 31 -18.64 -28.82 -23.82
CA THR A 31 -19.59 -29.23 -22.78
C THR A 31 -19.41 -28.38 -21.52
N ALA A 32 -20.53 -27.93 -20.96
CA ALA A 32 -20.54 -27.16 -19.72
C ALA A 32 -20.14 -28.04 -18.53
N VAL A 33 -19.28 -27.49 -17.67
CA VAL A 33 -18.85 -28.13 -16.42
C VAL A 33 -19.98 -27.98 -15.39
N LYS A 34 -20.24 -29.06 -14.66
CA LYS A 34 -21.22 -29.05 -13.55
C LYS A 34 -20.64 -28.29 -12.35
N PRO A 35 -21.49 -27.71 -11.48
CA PRO A 35 -21.04 -27.14 -10.21
C PRO A 35 -20.19 -28.13 -9.40
N GLY A 36 -19.13 -27.64 -8.77
CA GLY A 36 -18.13 -28.43 -8.07
C GLY A 36 -16.73 -27.82 -8.13
N VAL A 37 -15.78 -28.49 -7.47
CA VAL A 37 -14.37 -28.09 -7.46
C VAL A 37 -13.75 -28.21 -8.85
N LEU A 38 -13.02 -27.18 -9.26
CA LEU A 38 -12.38 -27.08 -10.56
C LEU A 38 -10.88 -27.39 -10.43
N ASN A 39 -10.38 -28.29 -11.28
CA ASN A 39 -8.96 -28.64 -11.38
C ASN A 39 -8.58 -28.86 -12.85
N GLY A 40 -7.88 -27.91 -13.45
CA GLY A 40 -7.53 -27.88 -14.86
C GLY A 40 -7.66 -26.49 -15.48
N ARG A 41 -7.70 -26.45 -16.81
CA ARG A 41 -7.84 -25.23 -17.60
C ARG A 41 -9.29 -25.07 -18.06
N TYR A 42 -9.87 -23.91 -17.81
CA TYR A 42 -11.28 -23.63 -18.05
C TYR A 42 -11.47 -22.36 -18.86
N ARG A 43 -12.58 -22.30 -19.59
CA ARG A 43 -13.07 -21.10 -20.27
C ARG A 43 -14.36 -20.66 -19.62
N VAL A 44 -14.36 -19.46 -19.04
CA VAL A 44 -15.56 -18.77 -18.56
C VAL A 44 -16.17 -18.01 -19.73
N THR A 45 -17.45 -18.19 -19.99
CA THR A 45 -18.22 -17.37 -20.91
C THR A 45 -19.20 -16.52 -20.11
N PHE A 46 -19.14 -15.20 -20.29
CA PHE A 46 -20.04 -14.24 -19.66
C PHE A 46 -21.32 -14.09 -20.46
N THR A 47 -22.36 -13.55 -19.83
CA THR A 47 -23.66 -13.27 -20.46
C THR A 47 -23.58 -12.33 -21.66
N ASN A 48 -22.61 -11.40 -21.65
CA ASN A 48 -22.33 -10.49 -22.77
C ASN A 48 -21.55 -11.13 -23.94
N GLY A 49 -21.22 -12.43 -23.87
CA GLY A 49 -20.49 -13.14 -24.92
C GLY A 49 -18.96 -13.09 -24.80
N ASN A 50 -18.41 -12.24 -23.93
CA ASN A 50 -16.98 -12.24 -23.65
C ASN A 50 -16.58 -13.55 -22.97
N HIS A 51 -15.31 -13.91 -23.14
CA HIS A 51 -14.76 -15.09 -22.50
C HIS A 51 -13.34 -14.85 -22.02
N ILE A 52 -12.95 -15.60 -21.00
CA ILE A 52 -11.60 -15.61 -20.46
C ILE A 52 -11.22 -17.06 -20.14
N THR A 53 -9.94 -17.36 -20.21
CA THR A 53 -9.38 -18.64 -19.78
C THR A 53 -8.70 -18.48 -18.44
N PHE A 54 -8.84 -19.48 -17.58
CA PHE A 54 -8.10 -19.54 -16.32
C PHE A 54 -7.70 -20.98 -15.99
N VAL A 55 -6.76 -21.11 -15.06
CA VAL A 55 -6.32 -22.39 -14.51
C VAL A 55 -6.80 -22.45 -13.06
N SER A 56 -7.25 -23.62 -12.62
CA SER A 56 -7.49 -23.91 -11.21
C SER A 56 -6.74 -25.19 -10.85
N HIS A 57 -6.17 -25.26 -9.66
CA HIS A 57 -5.51 -26.44 -9.08
C HIS A 57 -6.33 -27.05 -7.94
N GLY A 58 -7.63 -26.74 -7.87
CA GLY A 58 -8.55 -27.22 -6.84
C GLY A 58 -9.01 -26.13 -5.86
N GLU A 59 -8.46 -24.92 -5.95
CA GLU A 59 -8.80 -23.80 -5.09
C GLU A 59 -10.09 -23.07 -5.50
N THR A 60 -10.57 -23.28 -6.74
CA THR A 60 -11.77 -22.62 -7.27
C THR A 60 -12.94 -23.60 -7.38
N THR A 61 -14.10 -23.18 -6.91
CA THR A 61 -15.35 -23.94 -6.97
C THR A 61 -16.36 -23.20 -7.84
N LEU A 62 -16.99 -23.93 -8.76
CA LEU A 62 -18.18 -23.46 -9.47
C LEU A 62 -19.41 -23.75 -8.62
N LEU A 63 -20.14 -22.70 -8.24
CA LEU A 63 -21.37 -22.77 -7.48
C LEU A 63 -22.58 -22.46 -8.38
N SER A 64 -23.74 -22.98 -7.97
CA SER A 64 -25.03 -22.62 -8.54
C SER A 64 -25.94 -22.10 -7.42
N GLU A 65 -26.18 -20.80 -7.40
CA GLU A 65 -27.03 -20.14 -6.41
C GLU A 65 -28.23 -19.51 -7.11
N LYS A 66 -29.46 -19.91 -6.72
CA LYS A 66 -30.70 -19.39 -7.31
C LYS A 66 -30.67 -19.45 -8.85
N SER A 67 -30.16 -20.55 -9.40
CA SER A 67 -29.96 -20.79 -10.84
C SER A 67 -28.97 -19.83 -11.53
N LYS A 68 -28.12 -19.12 -10.78
CA LYS A 68 -27.00 -18.32 -11.29
C LYS A 68 -25.68 -18.99 -10.96
N LEU A 69 -24.78 -19.04 -11.95
CA LEU A 69 -23.44 -19.57 -11.76
C LEU A 69 -22.56 -18.53 -11.07
N LYS A 70 -21.76 -18.97 -10.09
CA LYS A 70 -20.73 -18.18 -9.42
C LYS A 70 -19.42 -18.95 -9.36
N LEU A 71 -18.30 -18.23 -9.42
CA LEU A 71 -16.97 -18.79 -9.18
C LEU A 71 -16.47 -18.24 -7.86
N GLN A 72 -16.13 -19.13 -6.94
CA GLN A 72 -15.54 -18.77 -5.66
C GLN A 72 -14.17 -19.42 -5.54
N SER A 73 -13.15 -18.65 -5.18
CA SER A 73 -11.82 -19.19 -4.87
C SER A 73 -11.55 -19.11 -3.38
N HIS A 74 -11.08 -20.20 -2.78
CA HIS A 74 -10.58 -20.24 -1.41
C HIS A 74 -9.05 -20.21 -1.47
N LEU A 75 -8.46 -19.09 -1.06
CA LEU A 75 -7.04 -18.81 -1.22
C LEU A 75 -6.35 -18.64 0.13
N ASP A 76 -5.06 -19.00 0.18
CA ASP A 76 -4.16 -18.41 1.16
C ASP A 76 -4.01 -16.90 0.90
N ARG A 77 -3.86 -16.10 1.95
CA ARG A 77 -3.74 -14.64 1.87
C ARG A 77 -2.60 -14.20 0.98
N GLU A 78 -1.46 -14.86 1.04
CA GLU A 78 -0.30 -14.47 0.24
C GLU A 78 -0.50 -14.90 -1.24
N GLU A 79 -1.22 -15.99 -1.50
CA GLU A 79 -1.66 -16.30 -2.87
C GLU A 79 -2.67 -15.26 -3.38
N TYR A 80 -3.60 -14.80 -2.54
CA TYR A 80 -4.51 -13.69 -2.89
C TYR A 80 -3.74 -12.43 -3.27
N VAL A 81 -2.82 -11.98 -2.40
CA VAL A 81 -2.02 -10.77 -2.63
C VAL A 81 -1.21 -10.88 -3.93
N ALA A 82 -0.61 -12.04 -4.19
CA ALA A 82 0.13 -12.29 -5.42
C ALA A 82 -0.77 -12.25 -6.67
N ARG A 83 -1.98 -12.81 -6.60
CA ARG A 83 -2.95 -12.79 -7.71
C ARG A 83 -3.51 -11.40 -7.98
N VAL A 84 -3.62 -10.54 -6.97
CA VAL A 84 -3.96 -9.12 -7.16
C VAL A 84 -2.78 -8.39 -7.81
N LEU A 85 -1.55 -8.65 -7.38
CA LEU A 85 -0.36 -8.03 -7.99
C LEU A 85 -0.28 -8.34 -9.50
N ASP A 86 -0.51 -9.58 -9.91
CA ASP A 86 -0.54 -9.98 -11.32
C ASP A 86 -1.64 -9.28 -12.14
N ARG A 87 -2.73 -8.83 -11.50
CA ARG A 87 -3.84 -8.16 -12.18
C ARG A 87 -3.74 -6.65 -12.18
N GLU A 88 -3.22 -6.06 -11.12
CA GLU A 88 -3.22 -4.61 -10.91
C GLU A 88 -1.85 -3.97 -11.20
N ALA A 89 -0.78 -4.77 -11.26
CA ALA A 89 0.60 -4.29 -11.39
C ALA A 89 1.52 -5.33 -12.07
N LYS A 90 2.82 -5.30 -11.73
CA LYS A 90 3.84 -6.25 -12.20
C LYS A 90 4.79 -6.61 -11.04
N SER A 91 5.52 -7.71 -11.18
CA SER A 91 6.58 -8.09 -10.25
C SER A 91 7.90 -7.32 -10.46
N THR A 92 7.97 -6.41 -11.43
CA THR A 92 9.14 -5.59 -11.73
C THR A 92 8.75 -4.12 -11.94
N PRO A 93 9.56 -3.15 -11.44
CA PRO A 93 10.78 -3.34 -10.64
C PRO A 93 10.48 -3.86 -9.21
N PRO A 94 11.44 -4.57 -8.56
CA PRO A 94 11.17 -5.27 -7.29
C PRO A 94 10.70 -4.37 -6.15
N GLU A 95 11.31 -3.19 -5.95
CA GLU A 95 10.94 -2.29 -4.85
C GLU A 95 9.53 -1.71 -5.01
N ALA A 96 9.12 -1.37 -6.24
CA ALA A 96 7.74 -0.97 -6.53
C ALA A 96 6.77 -2.13 -6.29
N ALA A 97 7.12 -3.34 -6.73
CA ALA A 97 6.29 -4.52 -6.53
C ALA A 97 6.10 -4.85 -5.04
N LYS A 98 7.17 -4.78 -4.24
CA LYS A 98 7.09 -4.92 -2.77
C LYS A 98 6.21 -3.85 -2.12
N ALA A 99 6.33 -2.58 -2.54
CA ALA A 99 5.45 -1.53 -2.02
C ALA A 99 3.98 -1.82 -2.37
N MET A 100 3.73 -2.28 -3.60
CA MET A 100 2.39 -2.65 -4.06
C MET A 100 1.82 -3.84 -3.30
N THR A 101 2.60 -4.89 -3.00
CA THR A 101 2.10 -6.05 -2.22
C THR A 101 1.73 -5.65 -0.80
N VAL A 102 2.48 -4.75 -0.16
CA VAL A 102 2.12 -4.19 1.15
C VAL A 102 0.81 -3.39 1.08
N ALA A 103 0.66 -2.53 0.05
CA ALA A 103 -0.57 -1.77 -0.17
C ALA A 103 -1.79 -2.68 -0.43
N ILE A 104 -1.63 -3.70 -1.26
CA ILE A 104 -2.67 -4.70 -1.56
C ILE A 104 -3.10 -5.43 -0.28
N ARG A 105 -2.13 -5.89 0.52
CA ARG A 105 -2.39 -6.60 1.78
C ARG A 105 -3.09 -5.69 2.79
N THR A 106 -2.66 -4.44 2.89
CA THR A 106 -3.27 -3.45 3.78
C THR A 106 -4.71 -3.13 3.34
N PHE A 107 -4.96 -2.99 2.03
CA PHE A 107 -6.31 -2.81 1.51
C PHE A 107 -7.21 -3.98 1.89
N LEU A 108 -6.75 -5.22 1.68
CA LEU A 108 -7.50 -6.42 2.08
C LEU A 108 -7.83 -6.37 3.58
N GLN A 109 -6.86 -6.02 4.43
CA GLN A 109 -7.09 -5.91 5.88
C GLN A 109 -8.16 -4.89 6.25
N GLN A 110 -8.18 -3.75 5.56
CA GLN A 110 -9.07 -2.63 5.86
C GLN A 110 -10.49 -2.79 5.27
N ASN A 111 -10.63 -3.56 4.18
CA ASN A 111 -11.85 -3.54 3.36
C ASN A 111 -12.55 -4.90 3.20
N ALA A 112 -11.90 -6.03 3.52
CA ALA A 112 -12.56 -7.33 3.43
C ALA A 112 -13.57 -7.52 4.57
N ASN A 113 -14.66 -8.21 4.28
CA ASN A 113 -15.55 -8.71 5.32
C ASN A 113 -14.91 -9.91 6.01
N ARG A 114 -15.42 -10.27 7.19
CA ARG A 114 -15.01 -11.48 7.90
C ARG A 114 -16.20 -12.42 8.03
N GLU A 115 -16.04 -13.64 7.52
CA GLU A 115 -17.00 -14.73 7.64
C GLU A 115 -16.29 -15.93 8.28
N GLY A 116 -16.61 -16.18 9.55
CA GLY A 116 -15.86 -17.15 10.36
C GLY A 116 -14.37 -16.77 10.45
N ASP A 117 -13.51 -17.71 10.04
CA ASP A 117 -12.05 -17.57 10.04
C ASP A 117 -11.47 -17.04 8.71
N CYS A 118 -12.33 -16.82 7.71
CA CYS A 118 -11.95 -16.34 6.38
C CYS A 118 -12.30 -14.87 6.20
N LEU A 119 -11.48 -14.18 5.40
CA LEU A 119 -11.83 -12.89 4.83
C LEU A 119 -12.64 -13.11 3.56
N THR A 120 -13.66 -12.31 3.30
CA THR A 120 -14.45 -12.38 2.06
C THR A 120 -14.36 -11.05 1.31
N ILE A 121 -14.05 -11.12 0.01
CA ILE A 121 -13.91 -9.94 -0.84
C ILE A 121 -14.32 -10.25 -2.29
N PRO A 122 -15.09 -9.38 -2.97
CA PRO A 122 -15.41 -9.58 -4.37
C PRO A 122 -14.22 -9.20 -5.27
N ASP A 123 -13.99 -9.96 -6.34
CA ASP A 123 -13.13 -9.55 -7.46
C ASP A 123 -13.86 -8.47 -8.27
N SER A 124 -13.46 -7.21 -8.06
CA SER A 124 -14.08 -6.08 -8.75
C SER A 124 -13.17 -4.86 -8.80
N SER A 125 -13.44 -3.95 -9.75
CA SER A 125 -12.76 -2.66 -9.82
C SER A 125 -13.15 -1.68 -8.71
N ALA A 126 -14.18 -2.00 -7.90
CA ALA A 126 -14.51 -1.22 -6.71
C ALA A 126 -13.77 -1.71 -5.45
N THR A 127 -13.12 -2.87 -5.55
CA THR A 127 -12.31 -3.50 -4.51
C THR A 127 -10.92 -3.76 -5.08
N GLN A 128 -10.53 -5.02 -5.24
CA GLN A 128 -9.30 -5.42 -5.90
C GLN A 128 -9.64 -6.42 -7.00
N ARG A 129 -9.00 -6.30 -8.16
CA ARG A 129 -9.13 -7.29 -9.21
C ARG A 129 -8.20 -8.46 -8.91
N VAL A 130 -8.74 -9.66 -8.92
CA VAL A 130 -7.99 -10.88 -8.54
C VAL A 130 -7.82 -11.77 -9.76
N SER A 131 -6.61 -12.29 -9.98
CA SER A 131 -6.43 -13.30 -11.02
C SER A 131 -7.20 -14.57 -10.68
N ALA A 132 -8.00 -15.07 -11.63
CA ALA A 132 -8.62 -16.39 -11.47
C ALA A 132 -7.61 -17.55 -11.60
N SER A 133 -6.45 -17.31 -12.21
CA SER A 133 -5.37 -18.29 -12.30
C SER A 133 -4.40 -18.15 -11.11
N PRO A 134 -3.69 -19.24 -10.74
CA PRO A 134 -2.55 -19.19 -9.84
C PRO A 134 -1.57 -18.07 -10.18
N ALA A 135 -1.05 -17.43 -9.13
CA ALA A 135 -0.11 -16.34 -9.28
C ALA A 135 1.17 -16.78 -9.97
N THR A 136 1.79 -15.86 -10.72
CA THR A 136 3.10 -16.08 -11.32
C THR A 136 4.17 -16.23 -10.24
N THR A 137 5.28 -16.91 -10.60
CA THR A 137 6.43 -17.05 -9.69
C THR A 137 6.94 -15.69 -9.23
N GLY A 138 7.03 -14.70 -10.14
CA GLY A 138 7.49 -13.35 -9.81
C GLY A 138 6.61 -12.67 -8.76
N ALA A 139 5.27 -12.75 -8.92
CA ALA A 139 4.36 -12.17 -7.93
C ALA A 139 4.42 -12.86 -6.57
N ARG A 140 4.55 -14.20 -6.56
CA ARG A 140 4.76 -14.96 -5.32
C ARG A 140 6.06 -14.59 -4.63
N THR A 141 7.15 -14.40 -5.36
CA THR A 141 8.43 -13.97 -4.78
C THR A 141 8.33 -12.61 -4.09
N MET A 142 7.68 -11.62 -4.72
CA MET A 142 7.51 -10.28 -4.11
C MET A 142 6.59 -10.33 -2.88
N THR A 143 5.55 -11.14 -2.96
CA THR A 143 4.58 -11.29 -1.88
C THR A 143 5.21 -12.00 -0.68
N ALA A 144 5.96 -13.09 -0.89
CA ALA A 144 6.71 -13.78 0.14
C ALA A 144 7.77 -12.90 0.80
N TRP A 145 8.45 -12.04 0.04
CA TRP A 145 9.43 -11.10 0.61
C TRP A 145 8.79 -10.12 1.60
N THR A 146 7.57 -9.68 1.30
CA THR A 146 6.80 -8.73 2.12
C THR A 146 5.80 -9.41 3.06
N GLN A 147 5.98 -10.72 3.32
CA GLN A 147 5.02 -11.51 4.08
C GLN A 147 4.69 -10.83 5.42
N ASP A 148 3.40 -10.82 5.75
CA ASP A 148 2.83 -10.21 6.96
C ASP A 148 2.99 -8.69 7.10
N LEU A 149 3.72 -8.01 6.20
CA LEU A 149 3.87 -6.56 6.24
C LEU A 149 2.61 -5.86 5.75
N ILE A 150 2.16 -4.88 6.54
CA ILE A 150 1.06 -3.97 6.23
C ILE A 150 1.51 -2.53 6.51
N TYR A 151 0.68 -1.55 6.16
CA TYR A 151 0.94 -0.14 6.40
C TYR A 151 -0.18 0.47 7.27
N ALA A 152 -0.01 0.37 8.60
CA ALA A 152 -1.02 0.73 9.58
C ALA A 152 -1.19 2.25 9.70
N GLY A 153 -2.44 2.72 9.80
CA GLY A 153 -2.78 4.14 9.85
C GLY A 153 -4.10 4.39 9.13
N ASP A 154 -4.16 5.47 8.37
CA ASP A 154 -5.31 5.88 7.58
C ASP A 154 -5.64 4.88 6.44
N PRO A 155 -6.85 4.95 5.85
CA PRO A 155 -7.24 4.09 4.73
C PRO A 155 -6.29 4.20 3.53
N VAL A 156 -5.81 3.06 3.04
CA VAL A 156 -4.92 3.00 1.88
C VAL A 156 -5.69 2.87 0.58
N HIS A 157 -5.20 3.55 -0.45
CA HIS A 157 -5.68 3.40 -1.82
C HIS A 157 -4.49 3.19 -2.75
N TYR A 158 -4.71 2.53 -3.89
CA TYR A 158 -3.70 2.48 -4.94
C TYR A 158 -4.35 2.64 -6.31
N HIS A 159 -3.58 3.16 -7.27
CA HIS A 159 -4.04 3.40 -8.63
C HIS A 159 -2.91 3.18 -9.64
N GLY A 160 -3.25 2.88 -10.90
CA GLY A 160 -2.24 2.67 -11.94
C GLY A 160 -1.36 3.91 -12.19
N SER A 161 -1.94 5.11 -12.18
CA SER A 161 -1.26 6.35 -12.61
C SER A 161 -1.51 7.60 -11.77
N ARG A 162 -2.48 7.56 -10.84
CA ARG A 162 -2.92 8.73 -10.07
C ARG A 162 -2.14 8.76 -8.78
N ALA A 163 -1.34 9.81 -8.60
CA ALA A 163 -0.59 10.08 -7.39
C ALA A 163 -1.29 11.20 -6.63
N THR A 164 -1.78 10.88 -5.44
CA THR A 164 -2.34 11.82 -4.46
C THR A 164 -1.96 11.33 -3.07
N GLU A 165 -1.92 12.21 -2.07
CA GLU A 165 -1.69 11.80 -0.68
C GLU A 165 -2.68 10.69 -0.28
N GLY A 166 -2.17 9.64 0.38
CA GLY A 166 -2.95 8.46 0.74
C GLY A 166 -3.21 7.48 -0.41
N THR A 167 -2.59 7.68 -1.58
CA THR A 167 -2.76 6.82 -2.77
C THR A 167 -1.41 6.42 -3.38
N LEU A 168 -1.07 5.13 -3.35
CA LEU A 168 0.08 4.62 -4.08
C LEU A 168 -0.20 4.57 -5.59
N SER A 169 0.58 5.32 -6.37
CA SER A 169 0.56 5.20 -7.83
C SER A 169 1.57 4.16 -8.29
N TRP A 170 1.14 3.14 -9.04
CA TRP A 170 2.06 2.16 -9.64
C TRP A 170 3.12 2.85 -10.52
N ARG A 171 2.70 3.76 -11.42
CA ARG A 171 3.63 4.51 -12.28
C ARG A 171 4.68 5.29 -11.47
N GLN A 172 4.26 5.97 -10.41
CA GLN A 172 5.19 6.72 -9.56
C GLN A 172 6.13 5.79 -8.78
N ALA A 173 5.60 4.70 -8.21
CA ALA A 173 6.40 3.69 -7.52
C ALA A 173 7.47 3.10 -8.44
N THR A 174 7.14 2.83 -9.71
CA THR A 174 8.14 2.34 -10.68
C THR A 174 9.22 3.37 -11.00
N ALA A 175 8.87 4.66 -11.06
CA ALA A 175 9.84 5.73 -11.29
C ALA A 175 10.77 5.91 -10.08
N GLN A 176 10.22 5.91 -8.86
CA GLN A 176 10.97 5.98 -7.61
C GLN A 176 11.92 4.78 -7.46
N ALA A 177 11.43 3.56 -7.71
CA ALA A 177 12.29 2.38 -7.72
C ALA A 177 13.42 2.48 -8.77
N GLY A 178 13.16 3.08 -9.93
CA GLY A 178 14.18 3.36 -10.95
C GLY A 178 15.22 4.39 -10.53
N GLN A 179 14.90 5.24 -9.55
CA GLN A 179 15.82 6.19 -8.90
C GLN A 179 16.56 5.58 -7.70
N GLY A 180 16.31 4.31 -7.37
CA GLY A 180 16.95 3.60 -6.27
C GLY A 180 16.17 3.65 -4.94
N GLU A 181 14.96 4.22 -4.92
CA GLU A 181 14.11 4.20 -3.73
C GLU A 181 13.70 2.78 -3.37
N ARG A 182 13.80 2.45 -2.07
CA ARG A 182 13.34 1.18 -1.51
C ARG A 182 11.82 1.19 -1.32
N TYR A 183 11.23 0.00 -1.18
CA TYR A 183 9.80 -0.16 -1.00
C TYR A 183 9.22 0.62 0.20
N ASP A 184 9.97 0.74 1.30
CA ASP A 184 9.56 1.45 2.50
C ASP A 184 9.54 2.98 2.31
N GLN A 185 10.45 3.51 1.49
CA GLN A 185 10.47 4.91 1.08
C GLN A 185 9.33 5.23 0.11
N ILE A 186 9.07 4.34 -0.86
CA ILE A 186 7.91 4.43 -1.77
C ILE A 186 6.60 4.46 -0.99
N LEU A 187 6.46 3.60 0.03
CA LEU A 187 5.30 3.57 0.91
C LEU A 187 5.17 4.84 1.75
N ALA A 188 6.27 5.31 2.35
CA ALA A 188 6.28 6.54 3.14
C ALA A 188 5.91 7.77 2.29
N PHE A 189 6.29 7.78 1.02
CA PHE A 189 5.89 8.82 0.10
C PHE A 189 4.37 8.78 -0.19
N ALA A 190 3.84 7.59 -0.49
CA ALA A 190 2.43 7.42 -0.83
C ALA A 190 1.48 7.63 0.36
N TYR A 191 1.93 7.27 1.57
CA TYR A 191 1.12 7.23 2.78
C TYR A 191 1.89 7.86 3.96
N PRO A 192 2.21 9.17 3.93
CA PRO A 192 3.08 9.80 4.94
C PRO A 192 2.60 9.58 6.38
N ASP A 193 1.29 9.49 6.56
CA ASP A 193 0.64 9.41 7.87
C ASP A 193 0.47 7.98 8.42
N ASN A 194 0.88 6.95 7.66
CA ASN A 194 0.82 5.54 8.05
C ASN A 194 2.22 5.00 8.34
N SER A 195 2.37 3.80 8.91
CA SER A 195 3.69 3.17 9.14
C SER A 195 3.71 1.66 8.91
N LEU A 196 4.87 1.12 8.53
CA LEU A 196 5.07 -0.33 8.43
C LEU A 196 4.72 -1.02 9.74
N SER A 197 3.91 -2.07 9.64
CA SER A 197 3.45 -2.87 10.78
C SER A 197 3.23 -4.31 10.35
N ARG A 198 2.77 -5.14 11.29
CA ARG A 198 2.46 -6.55 11.04
C ARG A 198 0.94 -6.78 11.01
N TRP A 199 0.50 -7.66 10.12
CA TRP A 199 -0.91 -8.01 9.95
C TRP A 199 -1.65 -8.29 11.27
N GLY A 200 -1.07 -9.13 12.15
CA GLY A 200 -1.71 -9.54 13.41
C GLY A 200 -1.68 -8.48 14.53
N ALA A 201 -0.92 -7.40 14.36
CA ALA A 201 -0.76 -6.36 15.36
C ALA A 201 -0.58 -5.00 14.66
N PRO A 202 -1.62 -4.47 13.98
CA PRO A 202 -1.55 -3.22 13.25
C PRO A 202 -1.41 -2.05 14.25
N ARG A 203 -0.16 -1.72 14.59
CA ARG A 203 0.17 -0.57 15.42
C ARG A 203 0.94 0.44 14.60
N SER A 204 0.47 1.68 14.61
CA SER A 204 1.23 2.79 14.05
C SER A 204 2.38 3.15 15.00
N THR A 205 3.58 3.28 14.46
CA THR A 205 4.74 3.82 15.19
C THR A 205 4.76 5.35 15.20
N CYS A 206 3.92 5.99 14.38
CA CYS A 206 3.73 7.42 14.34
C CYS A 206 2.37 7.79 14.92
N GLN A 207 2.36 8.34 16.14
CA GLN A 207 1.16 9.02 16.64
C GLN A 207 1.11 10.42 16.01
N LEU A 208 0.23 10.62 15.04
CA LEU A 208 0.17 11.86 14.26
C LEU A 208 -0.14 13.10 15.11
N LEU A 209 0.51 14.21 14.78
CA LEU A 209 0.23 15.55 15.29
C LEU A 209 -0.32 16.44 14.16
N PRO A 210 -1.60 16.29 13.77
CA PRO A 210 -2.14 16.94 12.59
C PRO A 210 -2.12 18.47 12.67
N LYS A 211 -2.28 19.05 13.88
CA LYS A 211 -2.15 20.50 14.08
C LYS A 211 -0.74 21.02 13.81
N ALA A 212 0.28 20.23 14.16
CA ALA A 212 1.68 20.55 13.92
C ALA A 212 2.00 20.49 12.42
N LYS A 213 1.60 19.39 11.74
CA LYS A 213 1.71 19.22 10.29
C LYS A 213 1.04 20.37 9.53
N ALA A 214 -0.21 20.70 9.88
CA ALA A 214 -0.95 21.79 9.23
C ALA A 214 -0.31 23.17 9.45
N TRP A 215 0.21 23.43 10.65
CA TRP A 215 0.92 24.68 10.92
C TRP A 215 2.21 24.77 10.10
N LEU A 216 3.00 23.69 10.04
CA LEU A 216 4.23 23.65 9.26
C LEU A 216 3.96 23.84 7.76
N ALA A 217 2.98 23.12 7.21
CA ALA A 217 2.56 23.27 5.82
C ALA A 217 2.12 24.71 5.48
N LYS A 218 1.49 25.42 6.42
CA LYS A 218 1.13 26.84 6.23
C LYS A 218 2.35 27.77 6.25
N LYS A 219 3.42 27.39 6.96
CA LYS A 219 4.65 28.17 7.10
C LYS A 219 5.63 27.98 5.94
N MET A 220 5.70 26.78 5.38
CA MET A 220 6.62 26.43 4.29
C MET A 220 6.62 27.44 3.12
N PRO A 221 5.48 27.91 2.56
CA PRO A 221 5.51 28.90 1.49
C PRO A 221 6.12 30.25 1.88
N GLN A 222 5.98 30.65 3.15
CA GLN A 222 6.57 31.89 3.66
C GLN A 222 8.09 31.75 3.77
N TRP A 223 8.55 30.64 4.35
CA TRP A 223 9.96 30.32 4.55
C TRP A 223 10.69 30.01 3.24
N ARG A 224 10.01 29.44 2.25
CA ARG A 224 10.58 29.16 0.92
C ARG A 224 11.25 30.40 0.31
N ARG A 225 10.69 31.59 0.51
CA ARG A 225 11.27 32.84 0.00
C ARG A 225 12.66 33.14 0.55
N ILE A 226 12.96 32.68 1.76
CA ILE A 226 14.26 32.79 2.42
C ILE A 226 15.12 31.58 2.03
N LEU A 227 14.57 30.38 2.22
CA LEU A 227 15.30 29.11 2.08
C LEU A 227 15.69 28.76 0.65
N GLN A 228 14.99 29.25 -0.37
CA GLN A 228 15.30 28.95 -1.77
C GLN A 228 16.66 29.51 -2.22
N GLY A 229 17.22 30.49 -1.49
CA GLY A 229 18.59 30.97 -1.70
C GLY A 229 19.66 30.15 -0.98
N GLU A 230 19.28 29.29 -0.04
CA GLU A 230 20.21 28.47 0.73
C GLU A 230 20.67 27.26 -0.08
N THR A 231 21.98 27.01 -0.07
CA THR A 231 22.53 25.90 -0.84
C THR A 231 22.16 24.57 -0.19
N GLY A 232 21.60 23.66 -0.99
CA GLY A 232 21.16 22.35 -0.51
C GLY A 232 19.72 22.33 0.02
N TYR A 233 19.01 23.45 0.02
CA TYR A 233 17.58 23.44 0.36
C TYR A 233 16.77 22.72 -0.72
N ASN A 234 16.01 21.72 -0.29
CA ASN A 234 15.02 21.01 -1.08
C ASN A 234 13.74 20.89 -0.25
N GLU A 235 12.68 21.59 -0.66
CA GLU A 235 11.41 21.54 0.07
C GLU A 235 10.83 20.11 0.05
N PRO A 236 10.55 19.48 1.21
CA PRO A 236 9.97 18.14 1.23
C PRO A 236 8.55 18.13 0.66
N ASP A 237 8.31 17.33 -0.38
CA ASP A 237 6.99 17.17 -1.01
C ASP A 237 5.96 16.52 -0.09
N VAL A 238 6.40 15.58 0.74
CA VAL A 238 5.57 14.79 1.67
C VAL A 238 6.31 14.55 2.97
N PHE A 239 5.59 14.62 4.08
CA PHE A 239 6.12 14.34 5.41
C PHE A 239 5.00 14.09 6.42
N ALA A 240 5.35 13.48 7.54
CA ALA A 240 4.49 13.38 8.71
C ALA A 240 5.13 14.02 9.94
N VAL A 241 4.29 14.49 10.86
CA VAL A 241 4.71 14.97 12.17
C VAL A 241 4.15 14.03 13.22
N CYS A 242 5.05 13.37 13.95
CA CYS A 242 4.78 12.33 14.91
C CYS A 242 5.05 12.80 16.33
N ARG A 243 4.25 12.32 17.28
CA ARG A 243 4.46 12.55 18.69
C ARG A 243 5.62 11.71 19.21
N LEU A 244 6.57 12.36 19.87
CA LEU A 244 7.67 11.75 20.58
C LEU A 244 7.29 11.53 22.05
N VAL A 245 7.34 10.27 22.51
CA VAL A 245 7.03 9.93 23.90
C VAL A 245 8.17 10.33 24.85
N SER A 246 9.42 10.17 24.42
CA SER A 246 10.62 10.44 25.22
C SER A 246 11.82 10.77 24.35
N GLY A 247 12.80 11.49 24.89
CA GLY A 247 14.02 11.88 24.17
C GLY A 247 13.95 13.29 23.59
N PHE A 248 14.92 13.61 22.73
CA PHE A 248 14.98 14.88 22.00
C PHE A 248 14.21 14.77 20.68
N PRO A 249 13.59 15.86 20.21
CA PRO A 249 13.10 15.94 18.85
C PRO A 249 14.15 15.44 17.84
N TYR A 250 13.68 14.78 16.79
CA TYR A 250 14.57 14.28 15.74
C TYR A 250 13.82 14.08 14.42
N THR A 251 14.61 13.98 13.36
CA THR A 251 14.13 13.78 11.99
C THR A 251 14.51 12.40 11.48
N ASP A 252 13.51 11.59 11.11
CA ASP A 252 13.72 10.39 10.32
C ASP A 252 13.65 10.76 8.83
N ARG A 253 14.84 10.90 8.23
CA ARG A 253 15.00 11.28 6.82
C ARG A 253 14.62 10.17 5.85
N GLN A 254 14.68 8.90 6.27
CA GLN A 254 14.28 7.78 5.42
C GLN A 254 12.77 7.71 5.27
N GLN A 255 12.03 7.89 6.37
CA GLN A 255 10.56 7.87 6.36
C GLN A 255 9.93 9.24 6.18
N LYS A 256 10.74 10.30 6.07
CA LYS A 256 10.31 11.70 5.98
C LYS A 256 9.39 12.11 7.14
N ARG A 257 9.83 11.81 8.38
CA ARG A 257 9.06 12.06 9.60
C ARG A 257 9.80 12.97 10.57
N LEU A 258 9.04 13.89 11.13
CA LEU A 258 9.50 14.80 12.17
C LEU A 258 8.91 14.34 13.51
N PHE A 259 9.75 14.07 14.50
CA PHE A 259 9.31 13.67 15.84
C PHE A 259 9.45 14.82 16.82
N ILE A 260 8.35 15.28 17.39
CA ILE A 260 8.32 16.34 18.42
C ILE A 260 7.45 15.91 19.60
N ARG A 261 7.68 16.46 20.79
CA ARG A 261 6.97 16.03 22.01
C ARG A 261 5.49 16.43 22.01
N ASN A 262 5.23 17.72 21.77
CA ASN A 262 3.90 18.32 21.79
C ASN A 262 3.85 19.49 20.78
N PHE A 263 2.72 20.20 20.72
CA PHE A 263 2.56 21.36 19.82
C PHE A 263 1.65 22.45 20.42
N PHE A 264 2.08 23.04 21.54
CA PHE A 264 1.30 24.04 22.28
C PHE A 264 2.04 25.36 22.49
N THR A 265 3.38 25.34 22.51
CA THR A 265 4.23 26.46 22.92
C THR A 265 5.07 27.00 21.76
N LEU A 266 5.75 28.13 21.98
CA LEU A 266 6.77 28.62 21.05
C LEU A 266 7.94 27.64 20.94
N GLN A 267 8.35 27.01 22.05
CA GLN A 267 9.41 26.00 22.04
C GLN A 267 9.04 24.82 21.13
N ASP A 268 7.80 24.33 21.20
CA ASP A 268 7.37 23.23 20.32
C ASP A 268 7.41 23.61 18.83
N ARG A 269 7.21 24.90 18.50
CA ARG A 269 7.33 25.42 17.13
C ARG A 269 8.80 25.53 16.72
N LEU A 270 9.69 25.94 17.62
CA LEU A 270 11.13 25.94 17.41
C LEU A 270 11.60 24.52 17.12
N ASP A 271 11.27 23.56 17.99
CA ASP A 271 11.60 22.14 17.82
C ASP A 271 11.11 21.62 16.45
N LEU A 272 9.85 21.87 16.09
CA LEU A 272 9.31 21.44 14.79
C LEU A 272 10.02 22.08 13.59
N THR A 273 10.37 23.36 13.70
CA THR A 273 11.05 24.09 12.63
C THR A 273 12.48 23.58 12.46
N HIS A 274 13.17 23.30 13.57
CA HIS A 274 14.50 22.70 13.60
C HIS A 274 14.51 21.36 12.86
N GLU A 275 13.58 20.45 13.23
CA GLU A 275 13.47 19.16 12.57
C GLU A 275 13.07 19.28 11.10
N TYR A 276 12.18 20.20 10.76
CA TYR A 276 11.85 20.46 9.36
C TYR A 276 13.08 20.84 8.53
N LEU A 277 13.99 21.66 9.07
CA LEU A 277 15.19 22.07 8.34
C LEU A 277 16.16 20.90 8.15
N HIS A 278 16.32 20.00 9.13
CA HIS A 278 17.09 18.77 8.91
C HIS A 278 16.53 17.92 7.76
N LEU A 279 15.21 17.90 7.59
CA LEU A 279 14.56 17.22 6.48
C LEU A 279 14.71 17.98 5.15
N ALA A 280 14.61 19.30 5.18
CA ALA A 280 14.68 20.14 3.99
C ALA A 280 16.11 20.26 3.42
N PHE A 281 17.14 20.04 4.24
CA PHE A 281 18.53 19.95 3.81
C PHE A 281 19.03 18.49 3.74
N ASP A 282 18.12 17.53 3.65
CA ASP A 282 18.48 16.12 3.51
C ASP A 282 19.32 15.88 2.24
N GLY A 283 20.39 15.11 2.37
CA GLY A 283 21.39 14.91 1.32
C GLY A 283 22.44 16.02 1.19
N TYR A 284 22.44 17.05 2.04
CA TYR A 284 23.44 18.12 2.02
C TYR A 284 24.15 18.29 3.40
N PRO A 285 25.45 18.62 3.45
CA PRO A 285 26.20 18.70 4.72
C PRO A 285 25.63 19.68 5.75
N THR A 286 25.05 20.81 5.32
CA THR A 286 24.45 21.79 6.24
C THR A 286 23.26 21.23 7.00
N GLY A 287 22.58 20.22 6.45
CA GLY A 287 21.53 19.49 7.16
C GLY A 287 22.03 18.69 8.36
N LEU A 288 23.35 18.55 8.56
CA LEU A 288 23.97 17.92 9.73
C LEU A 288 24.65 18.94 10.67
N ASP A 289 24.64 20.23 10.32
CA ASP A 289 25.24 21.28 11.13
C ASP A 289 24.18 21.88 12.07
N GLU A 290 24.17 21.41 13.32
CA GLU A 290 23.21 21.87 14.34
C GLU A 290 23.26 23.38 14.58
N ASN A 291 24.43 24.02 14.49
CA ASN A 291 24.55 25.46 14.74
C ASN A 291 23.90 26.26 13.60
N TYR A 292 24.13 25.83 12.36
CA TYR A 292 23.49 26.43 11.19
C TYR A 292 21.97 26.25 11.24
N ILE A 293 21.50 25.02 11.52
CA ILE A 293 20.07 24.69 11.60
C ILE A 293 19.38 25.46 12.74
N GLU A 294 19.99 25.55 13.91
CA GLU A 294 19.43 26.31 15.03
C GLU A 294 19.32 27.81 14.72
N THR A 295 20.37 28.39 14.11
CA THR A 295 20.37 29.81 13.74
C THR A 295 19.26 30.12 12.74
N LEU A 296 19.16 29.30 11.69
CA LEU A 296 18.14 29.46 10.65
C LEU A 296 16.73 29.24 11.21
N THR A 297 16.56 28.29 12.13
CA THR A 297 15.30 28.06 12.85
C THR A 297 14.81 29.31 13.56
N ARG A 298 15.72 29.99 14.30
CA ARG A 298 15.39 31.21 15.04
C ARG A 298 15.02 32.34 14.09
N GLN A 299 15.76 32.52 13.00
CA GLN A 299 15.46 33.51 11.97
C GLN A 299 14.05 33.32 11.39
N LEU A 300 13.71 32.10 10.98
CA LEU A 300 12.42 31.79 10.34
C LEU A 300 11.20 31.99 11.26
N LEU A 301 11.38 31.96 12.57
CA LEU A 301 10.30 32.08 13.55
C LEU A 301 10.18 33.48 14.18
N MET A 302 11.24 34.28 14.09
CA MET A 302 11.27 35.64 14.63
C MET A 302 10.96 36.72 13.59
N ASP A 303 11.05 36.39 12.29
CA ASP A 303 10.60 37.21 11.16
C ASP A 303 9.13 36.94 10.76
#